data_AF-A0A5C6CBK2-F1
#
_entry.id   AF-A0A5C6CBK2-F1
#
_cell.length_a   1.000
_cell.length_b   1.000
_cell.length_c   1.000
_cell.angle_alpha   90.00
_cell.angle_beta   90.00
_cell.angle_gamma   90.00
#
_symmetry.space_group_name_H-M   'P 1'
#
loop_
_entity.id
_entity.type
_entity.pdbx_description
1 polymer ?
#
loop_
_entity_poly.entity_id
_entity_poly.type
_entity_poly.pdbx_seq_one_letter_code
_entity_poly.pdbx_strand_id
1 'polypeptide(L)'
;MKWRMLLAVVLGLSVSYVATFAQSPPEAERLSLGRASPQPDTFFSASGVVQFQLIQGRLGLNPPRHRKGAQQRSGEDGYERIIVTAVRGIPSLHYVSHRSHSAPPVFSQSPAQRAATLPSGQHLTLSVQEASDVKIDSEWLSTGERCVLHQPEFGMIRWEITRGADTQTYRGTTLFHLRLQDPLVFDLHYGNLISRVLRGESLAELSDQIHASVLSDQFKLPQIGLDDVARCAEQLRSPRQGVRMSAQRQLLSWGTPVIPMLQQVLATDFDLEQQTRVIETLRMLRPRVDDTPRSLAMLMVNDREFWSLAKARLSEHQWIAVKQHLQQVGLPVLEAGEQPVSRVARQSP
;
A
#
# COMPACT_ATOMS: atom_id res chain seq x y z
N MET A 1 -58.36 -14.51 -3.58
CA MET A 1 -57.05 -15.10 -3.22
C MET A 1 -55.98 -14.75 -4.26
N LYS A 2 -55.30 -13.60 -4.15
CA LYS A 2 -54.12 -13.25 -4.99
C LYS A 2 -53.22 -12.25 -4.26
N TRP A 3 -52.42 -12.71 -3.29
CA TRP A 3 -51.43 -11.90 -2.56
C TRP A 3 -50.17 -12.72 -2.23
N ARG A 4 -49.52 -13.32 -3.24
CA ARG A 4 -48.29 -14.11 -3.03
C ARG A 4 -47.11 -13.78 -3.97
N MET A 5 -47.18 -12.74 -4.80
CA MET A 5 -46.12 -12.44 -5.78
C MET A 5 -45.27 -11.20 -5.52
N LEU A 6 -45.42 -10.51 -4.38
CA LEU A 6 -44.72 -9.23 -4.13
C LEU A 6 -43.56 -9.29 -3.13
N LEU A 7 -43.24 -10.46 -2.56
CA LEU A 7 -42.18 -10.57 -1.55
C LEU A 7 -40.83 -11.07 -2.09
N ALA A 8 -40.76 -11.52 -3.34
CA ALA A 8 -39.51 -11.99 -3.96
C ALA A 8 -38.62 -10.84 -4.51
N VAL A 9 -39.13 -9.61 -4.62
CA VAL A 9 -38.38 -8.46 -5.17
C VAL A 9 -37.68 -7.66 -4.06
N VAL A 10 -38.16 -7.70 -2.81
CA VAL A 10 -37.55 -6.95 -1.70
C VAL A 10 -36.40 -7.71 -1.03
N LEU A 11 -36.28 -9.02 -1.26
CA LEU A 11 -35.16 -9.86 -0.79
C LEU A 11 -34.11 -10.12 -1.89
N GLY A 12 -33.98 -9.18 -2.83
CA GLY A 12 -32.87 -9.13 -3.81
C GLY A 12 -31.51 -8.76 -3.21
N LEU A 13 -31.31 -8.98 -1.90
CA LEU A 13 -29.98 -9.08 -1.29
C LEU A 13 -29.43 -10.48 -1.56
N SER A 14 -29.29 -10.84 -2.84
CA SER A 14 -28.39 -11.93 -3.19
C SER A 14 -26.99 -11.41 -2.93
N VAL A 15 -26.48 -11.70 -1.73
CA VAL A 15 -25.04 -11.76 -1.49
C VAL A 15 -24.54 -12.88 -2.38
N SER A 16 -24.33 -12.55 -3.66
CA SER A 16 -23.58 -13.40 -4.57
C SER A 16 -22.18 -13.39 -4.00
N TYR A 17 -21.87 -14.39 -3.19
CA TYR A 17 -20.52 -14.75 -2.79
C TYR A 17 -19.80 -15.14 -4.09
N VAL A 18 -19.40 -14.14 -4.87
CA VAL A 18 -18.40 -14.32 -5.91
C VAL A 18 -17.12 -14.53 -5.11
N ALA A 19 -16.83 -15.80 -4.81
CA ALA A 19 -15.51 -16.20 -4.42
C ALA A 19 -14.60 -15.75 -5.55
N THR A 20 -13.97 -14.60 -5.35
CA THR A 20 -12.96 -14.08 -6.25
C THR A 20 -11.90 -15.17 -6.35
N PHE A 21 -11.41 -15.46 -7.55
CA PHE A 21 -10.43 -16.52 -7.82
C PHE A 21 -9.14 -16.38 -6.97
N ALA A 22 -8.93 -15.21 -6.35
CA ALA A 22 -7.86 -14.89 -5.42
C ALA A 22 -8.15 -15.25 -3.93
N GLN A 23 -9.36 -15.69 -3.58
CA GLN A 23 -9.77 -16.04 -2.22
C GLN A 23 -10.00 -17.55 -2.09
N SER A 24 -9.06 -18.38 -2.54
CA SER A 24 -9.05 -19.78 -2.11
C SER A 24 -9.05 -19.82 -0.58
N PRO A 25 -9.92 -20.64 0.06
CA PRO A 25 -9.89 -20.80 1.50
C PRO A 25 -8.47 -21.20 1.92
N PRO A 26 -7.91 -20.61 3.00
CA PRO A 26 -6.55 -20.89 3.44
C PRO A 26 -6.48 -22.28 4.09
N GLU A 27 -6.68 -23.32 3.30
CA GLU A 27 -6.54 -24.73 3.66
C GLU A 27 -5.17 -25.23 3.16
N ALA A 28 -4.08 -24.66 3.70
CA ALA A 28 -2.73 -25.27 3.69
C ALA A 28 -1.67 -24.45 4.45
N GLU A 29 -1.86 -23.14 4.66
CA GLU A 29 -0.86 -22.27 5.32
C GLU A 29 -1.07 -22.09 6.84
N ARG A 30 -1.94 -22.90 7.45
CA ARG A 30 -2.09 -22.90 8.91
C ARG A 30 -1.15 -23.92 9.52
N LEU A 31 -0.19 -23.41 10.29
CA LEU A 31 0.59 -24.04 11.38
C LEU A 31 2.13 -24.02 11.25
N SER A 32 2.70 -22.99 10.62
CA SER A 32 4.02 -22.50 11.07
C SER A 32 3.83 -21.55 12.26
N LEU A 33 3.31 -22.07 13.38
CA LEU A 33 3.40 -21.40 14.69
C LEU A 33 4.84 -21.52 15.18
N GLY A 34 5.77 -20.88 14.46
CA GLY A 34 7.04 -20.50 15.03
C GLY A 34 6.72 -19.60 16.22
N ARG A 35 7.00 -20.10 17.43
CA ARG A 35 6.84 -19.35 18.67
C ARG A 35 7.79 -18.14 18.58
N ALA A 36 7.29 -17.03 18.04
CA ALA A 36 8.05 -15.80 17.97
C ALA A 36 8.40 -15.41 19.42
N SER A 37 9.69 -15.27 19.70
CA SER A 37 10.18 -14.69 20.96
C SER A 37 9.39 -13.40 21.25
N PRO A 38 9.05 -13.12 22.53
CA PRO A 38 8.20 -11.99 22.89
C PRO A 38 8.72 -10.71 22.25
N GLN A 39 7.96 -10.19 21.28
CA GLN A 39 8.33 -8.95 20.60
C GLN A 39 8.23 -7.80 21.61
N PRO A 40 9.27 -6.95 21.74
CA PRO A 40 9.31 -5.85 22.71
C PRO A 40 8.39 -4.67 22.34
N ASP A 41 7.64 -4.76 21.24
CA ASP A 41 6.79 -3.69 20.76
C ASP A 41 5.34 -3.81 21.26
N THR A 42 5.07 -3.15 22.38
CA THR A 42 3.76 -3.19 23.03
C THR A 42 2.67 -2.44 22.26
N PHE A 43 3.01 -1.48 21.39
CA PHE A 43 2.00 -0.65 20.74
C PHE A 43 1.35 -1.32 19.53
N PHE A 44 2.14 -1.96 18.68
CA PHE A 44 1.72 -2.52 17.38
C PHE A 44 1.68 -4.06 17.33
N SER A 45 1.95 -4.75 18.44
CA SER A 45 1.84 -6.21 18.51
C SER A 45 0.39 -6.70 18.33
N ALA A 46 0.21 -8.01 18.16
CA ALA A 46 -1.12 -8.64 18.03
C ALA A 46 -2.04 -8.38 19.24
N SER A 47 -1.46 -8.14 20.42
CA SER A 47 -2.15 -7.73 21.65
C SER A 47 -2.04 -6.23 21.94
N GLY A 48 -1.53 -5.46 20.99
CA GLY A 48 -1.26 -4.03 21.09
C GLY A 48 -2.52 -3.18 21.12
N VAL A 49 -2.34 -1.86 21.06
CA VAL A 49 -3.45 -0.89 21.11
C VAL A 49 -4.24 -0.90 19.80
N VAL A 50 -3.54 -1.13 18.68
CA VAL A 50 -4.11 -1.22 17.34
C VAL A 50 -3.40 -2.30 16.54
N GLN A 51 -4.13 -2.90 15.62
CA GLN A 51 -3.55 -3.72 14.58
C GLN A 51 -3.66 -3.00 13.24
N PHE A 52 -2.57 -2.99 12.48
CA PHE A 52 -2.58 -2.58 11.08
C PHE A 52 -2.77 -3.78 10.17
N GLN A 53 -3.24 -3.48 8.97
CA GLN A 53 -3.38 -4.41 7.86
C GLN A 53 -2.74 -3.77 6.62
N LEU A 54 -2.09 -4.60 5.81
CA LEU A 54 -1.66 -4.24 4.48
C LEU A 54 -2.71 -4.78 3.51
N ILE A 55 -3.37 -3.92 2.75
CA ILE A 55 -4.40 -4.30 1.79
C ILE A 55 -4.13 -3.59 0.47
N GLN A 56 -3.93 -4.36 -0.60
CA GLN A 56 -3.47 -3.85 -1.89
C GLN A 56 -2.20 -3.01 -1.80
N GLY A 57 -1.26 -3.40 -0.94
CA GLY A 57 0.01 -2.69 -0.71
C GLY A 57 -0.16 -1.32 -0.05
N ARG A 58 -1.28 -1.11 0.66
CA ARG A 58 -1.64 0.12 1.37
C ARG A 58 -1.88 -0.16 2.85
N LEU A 59 -1.36 0.70 3.71
CA LEU A 59 -1.54 0.57 5.15
C LEU A 59 -2.93 1.03 5.58
N GLY A 60 -3.54 0.33 6.54
CA GLY A 60 -4.75 0.79 7.20
C GLY A 60 -4.86 0.18 8.60
N LEU A 61 -5.69 0.79 9.45
CA LEU A 61 -6.07 0.18 10.71
C LEU A 61 -7.06 -0.94 10.44
N ASN A 62 -6.98 -2.02 11.22
CA ASN A 62 -7.95 -3.11 11.24
C ASN A 62 -9.11 -2.70 12.18
N PRO A 63 -10.30 -2.31 11.66
CA PRO A 63 -11.34 -1.73 12.51
C PRO A 63 -11.86 -2.66 13.61
N PRO A 64 -12.05 -3.97 13.39
CA PRO A 64 -12.39 -4.91 14.47
C PRO A 64 -11.35 -5.03 15.60
N ARG A 65 -10.10 -4.63 15.38
CA ARG A 65 -8.98 -4.91 16.30
C ARG A 65 -8.28 -3.64 16.76
N HIS A 66 -9.02 -2.84 17.53
CA HIS A 66 -8.49 -1.64 18.17
C HIS A 66 -8.98 -1.50 19.62
N ARG A 67 -8.20 -0.77 20.42
CA ARG A 67 -8.57 -0.34 21.77
C ARG A 67 -8.42 1.17 21.86
N LYS A 68 -9.51 1.87 22.22
CA LYS A 68 -9.48 3.31 22.49
C LYS A 68 -8.61 3.60 23.70
N GLY A 69 -7.91 4.72 23.69
CA GLY A 69 -7.12 5.20 24.82
C GLY A 69 -5.81 5.84 24.38
N ALA A 70 -4.99 6.19 25.37
CA ALA A 70 -3.65 6.70 25.14
C ALA A 70 -2.64 5.86 25.92
N GLN A 71 -1.48 5.64 25.33
CA GLN A 71 -0.33 5.06 26.01
C GLN A 71 0.91 5.88 25.67
N GLN A 72 1.83 5.95 26.61
CA GLN A 72 3.09 6.64 26.44
C GLN A 72 4.20 5.82 27.08
N ARG A 73 5.39 5.90 26.49
CA ARG A 73 6.61 5.30 27.00
C ARG A 73 7.73 6.31 26.83
N SER A 74 8.50 6.50 27.89
CA SER A 74 9.75 7.25 27.86
C SER A 74 10.86 6.32 28.33
N GLY A 75 11.99 6.33 27.65
CA GLY A 75 13.17 5.56 28.00
C GLY A 75 14.44 6.27 27.52
N GLU A 76 15.59 5.64 27.73
CA GLU A 76 16.89 6.16 27.28
C GLU A 76 16.93 6.33 25.75
N ASP A 77 16.29 5.42 25.01
CA ASP A 77 16.22 5.43 23.55
C ASP A 77 15.26 6.49 22.97
N GLY A 78 14.46 7.14 23.82
CA GLY A 78 13.56 8.21 23.41
C GLY A 78 12.15 8.16 24.00
N TYR A 79 11.25 8.88 23.35
CA TYR A 79 9.86 9.04 23.74
C TYR A 79 8.92 8.52 22.65
N GLU A 80 7.89 7.78 23.06
CA GLU A 80 6.84 7.33 22.17
C GLU A 80 5.46 7.53 22.82
N ARG A 81 4.48 7.99 22.04
CA ARG A 81 3.09 8.13 22.47
C ARG A 81 2.15 7.70 21.37
N ILE A 82 1.11 6.98 21.75
CA ILE A 82 0.02 6.56 20.87
C ILE A 82 -1.31 7.00 21.47
N ILE A 83 -2.18 7.57 20.65
CA ILE A 83 -3.54 7.93 21.00
C ILE A 83 -4.46 7.32 19.96
N VAL A 84 -5.48 6.60 20.41
CA VAL A 84 -6.45 5.93 19.57
C VAL A 84 -7.85 6.38 19.96
N THR A 85 -8.55 6.97 19.02
CA THR A 85 -9.94 7.38 19.14
C THR A 85 -10.78 6.54 18.18
N ALA A 86 -12.11 6.56 18.32
CA ALA A 86 -12.97 6.00 17.28
C ALA A 86 -14.33 6.68 17.27
N VAL A 87 -14.80 7.00 16.06
CA VAL A 87 -16.11 7.59 15.78
C VAL A 87 -16.93 6.55 15.03
N ARG A 88 -18.13 6.22 15.54
CA ARG A 88 -19.02 5.20 14.95
C ARG A 88 -18.34 3.82 14.74
N GLY A 89 -17.38 3.48 15.61
CA GLY A 89 -16.61 2.24 15.52
C GLY A 89 -15.43 2.25 14.53
N ILE A 90 -15.21 3.36 13.82
CA ILE A 90 -14.08 3.53 12.90
C ILE A 90 -12.92 4.17 13.68
N PRO A 91 -11.76 3.50 13.83
CA PRO A 91 -10.65 4.02 14.61
C PRO A 91 -9.87 5.10 13.87
N SER A 92 -9.36 6.06 14.64
CA SER A 92 -8.33 7.02 14.22
C SER A 92 -7.15 6.91 15.19
N LEU A 93 -5.95 7.13 14.67
CA LEU A 93 -4.71 6.98 15.42
C LEU A 93 -3.84 8.23 15.26
N HIS A 94 -3.18 8.63 16.34
CA HIS A 94 -2.07 9.55 16.31
C HIS A 94 -0.93 8.99 17.15
N TYR A 95 0.19 8.72 16.50
CA TYR A 95 1.40 8.19 17.08
C TYR A 95 2.54 9.18 16.87
N VAL A 96 3.33 9.40 17.92
CA VAL A 96 4.52 10.25 17.90
C VAL A 96 5.69 9.47 18.49
N SER A 97 6.84 9.56 17.84
CA SER A 97 8.11 9.00 18.29
C SER A 97 9.19 10.08 18.18
N HIS A 98 9.99 10.20 19.23
CA HIS A 98 11.24 10.95 19.22
C HIS A 98 12.33 9.98 19.63
N ARG A 99 13.17 9.58 18.70
CA ARG A 99 14.31 8.71 18.99
C ARG A 99 15.57 9.53 19.06
N SER A 100 16.28 9.38 20.16
CA SER A 100 17.64 9.88 20.27
C SER A 100 18.56 8.76 19.82
N HIS A 101 19.32 8.97 18.75
CA HIS A 101 20.46 8.12 18.52
C HIS A 101 21.57 8.64 19.42
N SER A 102 21.72 8.02 20.59
CA SER A 102 22.98 8.13 21.31
C SER A 102 24.06 7.59 20.38
N ALA A 103 24.97 8.46 19.95
CA ALA A 103 26.20 8.00 19.33
C ALA A 103 26.81 6.95 20.28
N PRO A 104 27.35 5.82 19.77
CA PRO A 104 28.04 4.87 20.62
C PRO A 104 29.07 5.63 21.45
N PRO A 105 29.30 5.25 22.74
CA PRO A 105 30.24 5.98 23.58
C PRO A 105 31.64 5.90 22.96
N VAL A 106 32.02 6.95 22.24
CA VAL A 106 33.36 7.07 21.67
C VAL A 106 34.29 7.47 22.82
N PHE A 107 34.89 6.47 23.46
CA PHE A 107 35.80 6.64 24.61
C PHE A 107 37.12 7.39 24.26
N SER A 108 37.26 7.94 23.05
CA SER A 108 38.49 8.56 22.57
C SER A 108 38.32 9.94 21.91
N GLN A 109 37.17 10.61 22.05
CA GLN A 109 37.00 11.97 21.53
C GLN A 109 37.47 13.06 22.51
N SER A 110 38.26 13.99 21.98
CA SER A 110 38.74 15.21 22.65
C SER A 110 37.58 16.05 23.20
N PRO A 111 37.73 16.72 24.36
CA PRO A 111 36.73 17.62 24.93
C PRO A 111 36.22 18.70 23.97
N ALA A 112 37.05 19.10 22.99
CA ALA A 112 36.70 20.10 21.99
C ALA A 112 35.73 19.58 20.90
N GLN A 113 35.62 18.27 20.69
CA GLN A 113 34.68 17.68 19.71
C GLN A 113 33.29 17.40 20.29
N ARG A 114 33.16 17.31 21.63
CA ARG A 114 31.85 17.09 22.29
C ARG A 114 30.90 18.27 22.16
N ALA A 115 31.42 19.49 21.99
CA ALA A 115 30.61 20.72 22.00
C ALA A 115 29.84 21.01 20.71
N ALA A 116 30.09 20.26 19.62
CA ALA A 116 29.45 20.49 18.31
C ALA A 116 28.56 19.32 17.84
N THR A 117 28.30 18.33 18.70
CA THR A 117 27.45 17.19 18.34
C THR A 117 25.98 17.64 18.37
N LEU A 118 25.46 18.07 17.22
CA LEU A 118 24.03 18.21 17.01
C LEU A 118 23.33 16.91 17.43
N PRO A 119 22.18 16.97 18.14
CA PRO A 119 21.46 15.76 18.51
C PRO A 119 21.07 15.00 17.24
N SER A 120 21.70 13.84 17.03
CA SER A 120 21.27 12.86 16.04
C SER A 120 19.99 12.22 16.55
N GLY A 121 18.87 12.63 16.00
CA GLY A 121 17.56 12.09 16.39
C GLY A 121 16.58 12.15 15.24
N GLN A 122 15.57 11.29 15.35
CA GLN A 122 14.45 11.24 14.41
C GLN A 122 13.19 11.63 15.15
N HIS A 123 12.49 12.64 14.64
CA HIS A 123 11.10 12.87 14.99
C HIS A 123 10.21 12.17 13.96
N LEU A 124 9.24 11.40 14.42
CA LEU A 124 8.31 10.70 13.55
C LEU A 124 6.88 10.83 14.09
N THR A 125 5.96 11.16 13.21
CA THR A 125 4.52 11.18 13.47
C THR A 125 3.79 10.28 12.48
N LEU A 126 2.95 9.37 12.98
CA LEU A 126 2.02 8.58 12.18
C LEU A 126 0.60 8.96 12.58
N SER A 127 -0.18 9.44 11.63
CA SER A 127 -1.59 9.75 11.82
C SER A 127 -2.43 8.91 10.88
N VAL A 128 -3.51 8.33 11.40
CA VAL A 128 -4.50 7.63 10.59
C VAL A 128 -5.87 8.21 10.89
N GLN A 129 -6.54 8.73 9.87
CA GLN A 129 -7.92 9.19 9.96
C GLN A 129 -8.85 8.16 9.34
N GLU A 130 -9.96 7.88 10.02
CA GLU A 130 -11.03 7.00 9.54
C GLU A 130 -10.51 5.63 9.04
N ALA A 131 -9.55 5.07 9.77
CA ALA A 131 -8.87 3.80 9.51
C ALA A 131 -8.04 3.67 8.21
N SER A 132 -8.16 4.58 7.23
CA SER A 132 -7.55 4.39 5.91
C SER A 132 -6.78 5.57 5.34
N ASP A 133 -7.01 6.80 5.82
CA ASP A 133 -6.20 7.95 5.41
C ASP A 133 -4.96 8.04 6.30
N VAL A 134 -3.80 7.65 5.76
CA VAL A 134 -2.55 7.50 6.50
C VAL A 134 -1.58 8.61 6.13
N LYS A 135 -1.05 9.30 7.15
CA LYS A 135 0.04 10.27 7.00
C LYS A 135 1.21 9.89 7.90
N ILE A 136 2.41 9.80 7.33
CA ILE A 136 3.66 9.56 8.05
C ILE A 136 4.59 10.75 7.80
N ASP A 137 4.95 11.46 8.85
CA ASP A 137 5.88 12.59 8.82
C ASP A 137 7.15 12.18 9.57
N SER A 138 8.31 12.31 8.95
CA SER A 138 9.59 11.98 9.57
C SER A 138 10.61 13.07 9.30
N GLU A 139 11.27 13.53 10.35
CA GLU A 139 12.30 14.57 10.30
C GLU A 139 13.56 14.09 11.01
N TRP A 140 14.70 14.17 10.31
CA TRP A 140 16.02 13.95 10.90
C TRP A 140 16.58 15.26 11.42
N LEU A 141 16.71 15.38 12.74
CA LEU A 141 17.09 16.63 13.40
C LEU A 141 18.53 17.08 13.06
N SER A 142 19.41 16.13 12.73
CA SER A 142 20.81 16.42 12.39
C SER A 142 20.98 17.04 11.01
N THR A 143 20.11 16.70 10.05
CA THR A 143 20.19 17.17 8.66
C THR A 143 19.10 18.18 8.31
N GLY A 144 18.03 18.24 9.10
CA GLY A 144 16.80 18.94 8.73
C GLY A 144 16.04 18.29 7.57
N GLU A 145 16.41 17.08 7.16
CA GLU A 145 15.72 16.35 6.11
C GLU A 145 14.36 15.88 6.61
N ARG A 146 13.30 16.27 5.90
CA ARG A 146 11.92 15.92 6.22
C ARG A 146 11.28 15.13 5.10
N CYS A 147 10.70 13.99 5.46
CA CYS A 147 9.95 13.12 4.55
C CYS A 147 8.48 13.03 5.00
N VAL A 148 7.55 13.38 4.11
CA VAL A 148 6.10 13.29 4.34
C VAL A 148 5.48 12.31 3.35
N LEU A 149 4.95 11.21 3.88
CA LEU A 149 4.16 10.23 3.13
C LEU A 149 2.68 10.47 3.44
N HIS A 150 1.86 10.60 2.40
CA HIS A 150 0.42 10.75 2.50
C HIS A 150 -0.28 9.72 1.60
N GLN A 151 -1.08 8.88 2.22
CA GLN A 151 -1.81 7.79 1.60
C GLN A 151 -3.31 8.00 1.84
N PRO A 152 -4.03 8.61 0.89
CA PRO A 152 -5.49 8.70 0.98
C PRO A 152 -6.13 7.30 0.93
N GLU A 153 -7.41 7.17 1.28
CA GLU A 153 -8.11 5.88 1.21
C GLU A 153 -8.03 5.24 -0.20
N PHE A 154 -8.19 6.06 -1.24
CA PHE A 154 -8.08 5.67 -2.65
C PHE A 154 -7.20 6.65 -3.44
N GLY A 155 -6.62 6.19 -4.55
CA GLY A 155 -5.86 7.03 -5.48
C GLY A 155 -4.34 6.88 -5.34
N MET A 156 -3.62 7.97 -5.58
CA MET A 156 -2.15 7.99 -5.53
C MET A 156 -1.65 8.27 -4.11
N ILE A 157 -0.69 7.48 -3.65
CA ILE A 157 0.15 7.79 -2.50
C ILE A 157 1.18 8.82 -2.94
N ARG A 158 1.38 9.85 -2.11
CA ARG A 158 2.36 10.91 -2.35
C ARG A 158 3.45 10.82 -1.28
N TRP A 159 4.71 10.88 -1.71
CA TRP A 159 5.86 10.97 -0.81
C TRP A 159 6.71 12.19 -1.18
N GLU A 160 6.86 13.11 -0.24
CA GLU A 160 7.59 14.35 -0.41
C GLU A 160 8.86 14.31 0.46
N ILE A 161 10.01 14.65 -0.12
CA ILE A 161 11.30 14.74 0.56
C ILE A 161 11.77 16.19 0.45
N THR A 162 12.01 16.84 1.59
CA THR A 162 12.50 18.21 1.67
C THR A 162 13.90 18.23 2.29
N ARG A 163 14.85 18.82 1.56
CA ARG A 163 16.26 19.00 1.96
C ARG A 163 16.65 20.46 1.73
N GLY A 164 16.59 21.28 2.78
CA GLY A 164 16.78 22.72 2.65
C GLY A 164 15.69 23.34 1.74
N ALA A 165 16.09 23.93 0.62
CA ALA A 165 15.17 24.53 -0.35
C ALA A 165 14.62 23.52 -1.39
N ASP A 166 15.26 22.35 -1.52
CA ASP A 166 14.88 21.36 -2.53
C ASP A 166 13.75 20.46 -2.01
N THR A 167 12.69 20.34 -2.80
CA THR A 167 11.61 19.37 -2.55
C THR A 167 11.47 18.42 -3.72
N GLN A 168 11.54 17.13 -3.43
CA GLN A 168 11.30 16.04 -4.38
C GLN A 168 9.95 15.40 -4.06
N THR A 169 9.19 15.03 -5.08
CA THR A 169 7.89 14.37 -4.92
C THR A 169 7.85 13.09 -5.72
N TYR A 170 7.51 12.01 -5.05
CA TYR A 170 7.29 10.67 -5.60
C TYR A 170 5.82 10.32 -5.49
N ARG A 171 5.33 9.51 -6.42
CA ARG A 171 3.94 9.07 -6.47
C ARG A 171 3.88 7.58 -6.79
N GLY A 172 2.82 6.92 -6.35
CA GLY A 172 2.58 5.53 -6.67
C GLY A 172 1.26 5.04 -6.09
N THR A 173 0.74 3.94 -6.61
CA THR A 173 -0.56 3.40 -6.16
C THR A 173 -0.44 2.59 -4.87
N THR A 174 0.75 2.08 -4.57
CA THR A 174 1.09 1.27 -3.39
C THR A 174 2.41 1.71 -2.76
N LEU A 175 2.68 1.30 -1.51
CA LEU A 175 3.95 1.61 -0.84
C LEU A 175 5.17 1.01 -1.54
N PHE A 176 4.98 -0.07 -2.30
CA PHE A 176 6.05 -0.70 -3.08
C PHE A 176 6.53 0.20 -4.22
N HIS A 177 5.62 0.92 -4.89
CA HIS A 177 5.98 1.91 -5.91
C HIS A 177 6.87 3.01 -5.35
N LEU A 178 6.51 3.55 -4.19
CA LEU A 178 7.28 4.60 -3.53
C LEU A 178 8.66 4.10 -3.11
N ARG A 179 8.71 2.93 -2.46
CA ARG A 179 9.98 2.34 -2.04
C ARG A 179 10.91 2.04 -3.22
N LEU A 180 10.41 1.55 -4.35
CA LEU A 180 11.24 1.25 -5.52
C LEU A 180 11.87 2.50 -6.16
N GLN A 181 11.31 3.70 -5.95
CA GLN A 181 11.86 4.94 -6.50
C GLN A 181 13.12 5.43 -5.77
N ASP A 182 13.18 5.27 -4.44
CA ASP A 182 14.38 5.52 -3.63
C ASP A 182 14.38 4.62 -2.38
N PRO A 183 14.84 3.36 -2.49
CA PRO A 183 14.74 2.38 -1.40
C PRO A 183 15.52 2.80 -0.16
N LEU A 184 16.69 3.44 -0.34
CA LEU A 184 17.57 3.80 0.75
C LEU A 184 16.95 4.89 1.63
N VAL A 185 16.43 5.96 1.03
CA VAL A 185 15.82 7.05 1.78
C VAL A 185 14.48 6.61 2.38
N PHE A 186 13.70 5.81 1.64
CA PHE A 186 12.43 5.28 2.14
C PHE A 186 12.65 4.40 3.38
N ASP A 187 13.58 3.44 3.32
CA ASP A 187 13.87 2.53 4.42
C ASP A 187 14.50 3.25 5.62
N LEU A 188 15.35 4.27 5.37
CA LEU A 188 15.91 5.12 6.41
C LEU A 188 14.82 5.84 7.22
N HIS A 189 13.85 6.46 6.55
CA HIS A 189 12.80 7.23 7.22
C HIS A 189 11.70 6.35 7.82
N TYR A 190 11.26 5.32 7.09
CA TYR A 190 10.04 4.60 7.42
C TYR A 190 10.24 3.12 7.72
N GLY A 191 11.40 2.54 7.40
CA GLY A 191 11.63 1.09 7.50
C GLY A 191 11.37 0.54 8.90
N ASN A 192 11.84 1.22 9.95
CA ASN A 192 11.62 0.78 11.33
C ASN A 192 10.14 0.84 11.73
N LEU A 193 9.46 1.96 11.44
CA LEU A 193 8.04 2.11 11.75
C LEU A 193 7.21 1.08 10.99
N ILE A 194 7.45 0.92 9.68
CA ILE A 194 6.67 0.02 8.84
C ILE A 194 6.90 -1.43 9.28
N SER A 195 8.14 -1.84 9.59
CA SER A 195 8.40 -3.17 10.14
C SER A 195 7.61 -3.42 11.43
N ARG A 196 7.59 -2.46 12.37
CA ARG A 196 6.77 -2.56 13.59
C ARG A 196 5.27 -2.69 13.30
N VAL A 197 4.76 -1.85 12.41
CA VAL A 197 3.36 -1.83 11.97
C VAL A 197 2.97 -3.14 11.26
N LEU A 198 3.90 -3.74 10.53
CA LEU A 198 3.75 -5.03 9.84
C LEU A 198 4.27 -6.21 10.67
N ARG A 199 4.35 -6.07 12.00
CA ARG A 199 4.65 -7.17 12.96
C ARG A 199 6.02 -7.83 12.77
N GLY A 200 6.99 -7.08 12.27
CA GLY A 200 8.37 -7.50 12.05
C GLY A 200 8.73 -7.61 10.57
N GLU A 201 7.75 -7.78 9.68
CA GLU A 201 8.01 -7.88 8.24
C GLU A 201 8.35 -6.52 7.64
N SER A 202 9.45 -6.45 6.90
CA SER A 202 9.80 -5.24 6.16
C SER A 202 9.15 -5.21 4.77
N LEU A 203 8.92 -4.01 4.23
CA LEU A 203 8.52 -3.88 2.81
C LEU A 203 9.61 -4.35 1.85
N ALA A 204 10.87 -4.37 2.28
CA ALA A 204 11.97 -4.93 1.51
C ALA A 204 11.79 -6.43 1.30
N GLU A 205 11.60 -7.18 2.40
CA GLU A 205 11.37 -8.63 2.35
C GLU A 205 10.09 -8.96 1.57
N LEU A 206 9.00 -8.22 1.79
CA LEU A 206 7.76 -8.41 1.02
C LEU A 206 7.97 -8.13 -0.47
N SER A 207 8.73 -7.09 -0.84
CA SER A 207 9.05 -6.79 -2.23
C SER A 207 9.82 -7.94 -2.90
N ASP A 208 10.76 -8.55 -2.18
CA ASP A 208 11.56 -9.66 -2.70
C ASP A 208 10.69 -10.91 -2.89
N GLN A 209 9.79 -11.19 -1.95
CA GLN A 209 8.83 -12.29 -2.04
C GLN A 209 7.80 -12.08 -3.17
N ILE A 210 7.37 -10.84 -3.43
CA ILE A 210 6.51 -10.50 -4.57
C ILE A 210 7.22 -10.82 -5.88
N HIS A 211 8.47 -10.36 -6.05
CA HIS A 211 9.25 -10.62 -7.26
C HIS A 211 9.44 -12.12 -7.48
N ALA A 212 9.82 -12.87 -6.43
CA ALA A 212 9.97 -14.32 -6.51
C ALA A 212 8.65 -15.01 -6.90
N SER A 213 7.52 -14.54 -6.35
CA SER A 213 6.19 -15.11 -6.64
C SER A 213 5.78 -14.90 -8.09
N VAL A 214 5.92 -13.68 -8.63
CA VAL A 214 5.52 -13.38 -10.01
C VAL A 214 6.39 -14.12 -11.03
N LEU A 215 7.69 -14.25 -10.75
CA LEU A 215 8.66 -14.84 -11.67
C LEU A 215 8.75 -16.37 -11.56
N SER A 216 7.99 -16.99 -10.66
CA SER A 216 7.98 -18.44 -10.51
C SER A 216 7.23 -19.12 -11.67
N ASP A 217 7.78 -20.21 -12.22
CA ASP A 217 7.19 -20.97 -13.34
C ASP A 217 5.80 -21.56 -13.02
N GLN A 218 5.46 -21.65 -11.73
CA GLN A 218 4.16 -22.13 -11.27
C GLN A 218 3.06 -21.06 -11.35
N PHE A 219 3.44 -19.80 -11.56
CA PHE A 219 2.53 -18.67 -11.57
C PHE A 219 1.90 -18.52 -12.96
N LYS A 220 0.71 -19.13 -13.14
CA LYS A 220 -0.09 -18.91 -14.35
C LYS A 220 -0.64 -17.48 -14.34
N LEU A 221 0.03 -16.61 -15.09
CA LEU A 221 -0.35 -15.21 -15.22
C LEU A 221 -1.73 -15.13 -15.92
N PRO A 222 -2.68 -14.36 -15.37
CA PRO A 222 -3.96 -14.18 -16.02
C PRO A 222 -3.77 -13.35 -17.30
N GLN A 223 -4.21 -13.89 -18.43
CA GLN A 223 -4.19 -13.20 -19.72
C GLN A 223 -5.45 -12.33 -19.84
N ILE A 224 -5.44 -11.18 -19.17
CA ILE A 224 -6.53 -10.20 -19.21
C ILE A 224 -6.07 -9.03 -20.06
N GLY A 225 -6.66 -8.85 -21.24
CA GLY A 225 -6.30 -7.76 -22.14
C GLY A 225 -6.78 -6.40 -21.65
N LEU A 226 -5.95 -5.36 -21.82
CA LEU A 226 -6.30 -3.97 -21.50
C LEU A 226 -7.58 -3.53 -22.22
N ASP A 227 -7.75 -3.92 -23.49
CA ASP A 227 -8.95 -3.61 -24.29
C ASP A 227 -10.22 -4.23 -23.70
N ASP A 228 -10.13 -5.40 -23.08
CA ASP A 228 -11.27 -6.04 -22.43
C ASP A 228 -11.63 -5.30 -21.14
N VAL A 229 -10.64 -4.87 -20.36
CA VAL A 229 -10.84 -4.05 -19.15
C VAL A 229 -11.45 -2.70 -19.53
N ALA A 230 -10.91 -2.02 -20.54
CA ALA A 230 -11.41 -0.75 -21.05
C ALA A 230 -12.86 -0.89 -21.57
N ARG A 231 -13.17 -1.97 -22.29
CA ARG A 231 -14.54 -2.27 -22.75
C ARG A 231 -15.50 -2.47 -21.57
N CYS A 232 -15.10 -3.18 -20.52
CA CYS A 232 -15.93 -3.34 -19.33
C CYS A 232 -16.11 -1.99 -18.59
N ALA A 233 -15.05 -1.20 -18.43
CA ALA A 233 -15.14 0.13 -17.83
C ALA A 233 -16.08 1.05 -18.63
N GLU A 234 -16.05 0.96 -19.96
CA GLU A 234 -16.97 1.66 -20.84
C GLU A 234 -18.42 1.18 -20.67
N GLN A 235 -18.64 -0.13 -20.58
CA GLN A 235 -19.97 -0.69 -20.35
C GLN A 235 -20.59 -0.28 -19.00
N LEU A 236 -19.81 0.15 -18.01
CA LEU A 236 -20.34 0.71 -16.75
C LEU A 236 -21.11 2.02 -16.96
N ARG A 237 -20.91 2.75 -18.06
CA ARG A 237 -21.72 3.94 -18.40
C ARG A 237 -23.07 3.60 -19.04
N SER A 238 -23.28 2.33 -19.45
CA SER A 238 -24.47 1.94 -20.21
C SER A 238 -25.77 2.31 -19.47
N PRO A 239 -26.80 2.84 -20.15
CA PRO A 239 -28.10 3.10 -19.51
C PRO A 239 -28.81 1.79 -19.12
N ARG A 240 -28.44 0.66 -19.73
CA ARG A 240 -29.04 -0.65 -19.46
C ARG A 240 -28.39 -1.29 -18.23
N GLN A 241 -29.17 -1.47 -17.16
CA GLN A 241 -28.68 -2.09 -15.91
C GLN A 241 -28.03 -3.46 -16.14
N GLY A 242 -28.61 -4.32 -16.99
CA GLY A 242 -28.05 -5.64 -17.28
C GLY A 242 -26.62 -5.59 -17.85
N VAL A 243 -26.34 -4.61 -18.73
CA VAL A 243 -25.00 -4.42 -19.31
C VAL A 243 -24.01 -3.98 -18.23
N ARG A 244 -24.40 -3.01 -17.39
CA ARG A 244 -23.56 -2.54 -16.27
C ARG A 244 -23.23 -3.66 -15.29
N MET A 245 -24.24 -4.41 -14.85
CA MET A 245 -24.07 -5.52 -13.91
C MET A 245 -23.19 -6.63 -14.49
N SER A 246 -23.34 -6.93 -15.79
CA SER A 246 -22.50 -7.91 -16.48
C SER A 246 -21.03 -7.46 -16.50
N ALA A 247 -20.77 -6.21 -16.91
CA ALA A 247 -19.43 -5.64 -16.95
C ALA A 247 -18.77 -5.60 -15.56
N GLN A 248 -19.51 -5.19 -14.53
CA GLN A 248 -19.01 -5.20 -13.16
C GLN A 248 -18.69 -6.60 -12.67
N ARG A 249 -19.57 -7.58 -12.90
CA ARG A 249 -19.31 -8.99 -12.55
C ARG A 249 -18.08 -9.55 -13.27
N GLN A 250 -17.87 -9.15 -14.52
CA GLN A 250 -16.68 -9.54 -15.29
C GLN A 250 -15.40 -8.94 -14.67
N LEU A 251 -15.41 -7.67 -14.30
CA LEU A 251 -14.27 -7.04 -13.60
C LEU A 251 -14.00 -7.73 -12.25
N LEU A 252 -15.05 -8.05 -11.50
CA LEU A 252 -14.92 -8.75 -10.22
C LEU A 252 -14.44 -10.20 -10.38
N SER A 253 -14.82 -10.90 -11.46
CA SER A 253 -14.37 -12.28 -11.68
C SER A 253 -12.88 -12.36 -12.03
N TRP A 254 -12.33 -11.34 -12.68
CA TRP A 254 -10.89 -11.22 -12.93
C TRP A 254 -10.06 -10.93 -11.67
N GLY A 255 -10.65 -10.29 -10.66
CA GLY A 255 -10.01 -10.06 -9.35
C GLY A 255 -8.99 -8.91 -9.34
N THR A 256 -8.02 -8.96 -8.42
CA THR A 256 -7.04 -7.86 -8.20
C THR A 256 -6.13 -7.50 -9.39
N PRO A 257 -5.79 -8.40 -10.34
CA PRO A 257 -4.93 -8.05 -11.48
C PRO A 257 -5.45 -6.95 -12.40
N VAL A 258 -6.75 -6.62 -12.33
CA VAL A 258 -7.35 -5.57 -13.17
C VAL A 258 -7.29 -4.19 -12.54
N ILE A 259 -6.89 -4.09 -11.26
CA ILE A 259 -6.86 -2.82 -10.54
C ILE A 259 -5.91 -1.82 -11.20
N PRO A 260 -4.64 -2.15 -11.52
CA PRO A 260 -3.74 -1.19 -12.16
C PRO A 260 -4.27 -0.72 -13.52
N MET A 261 -4.86 -1.64 -14.29
CA MET A 261 -5.46 -1.33 -15.59
C MET A 261 -6.69 -0.41 -15.45
N LEU A 262 -7.56 -0.66 -14.47
CA LEU A 262 -8.69 0.23 -14.16
C LEU A 262 -8.23 1.60 -13.71
N GLN A 263 -7.14 1.69 -12.94
CA GLN A 263 -6.56 2.97 -12.51
C GLN A 263 -5.97 3.76 -13.69
N GLN A 264 -5.33 3.08 -14.65
CA GLN A 264 -4.87 3.70 -15.89
C GLN A 264 -6.06 4.22 -16.73
N VAL A 265 -7.12 3.42 -16.83
CA VAL A 265 -8.34 3.80 -17.55
C VAL A 265 -9.06 4.96 -16.86
N LEU A 266 -9.07 5.03 -15.51
CA LEU A 266 -9.59 6.17 -14.75
C LEU A 266 -8.85 7.48 -14.99
N ALA A 267 -7.60 7.44 -15.46
CA ALA A 267 -6.86 8.64 -15.81
C ALA A 267 -7.33 9.28 -17.13
N THR A 268 -8.24 8.63 -17.86
CA THR A 268 -8.89 9.19 -19.05
C THR A 268 -10.14 10.01 -18.69
N ASP A 269 -10.66 10.79 -19.63
CA ASP A 269 -11.84 11.65 -19.43
C ASP A 269 -13.13 10.82 -19.27
N PHE A 270 -13.38 10.35 -18.05
CA PHE A 270 -14.65 9.73 -17.66
C PHE A 270 -15.62 10.76 -17.10
N ASP A 271 -16.90 10.56 -17.39
CA ASP A 271 -17.97 11.28 -16.70
C ASP A 271 -18.04 10.87 -15.21
N LEU A 272 -18.65 11.74 -14.40
CA LEU A 272 -18.71 11.57 -12.95
C LEU A 272 -19.44 10.27 -12.53
N GLU A 273 -20.44 9.83 -13.30
CA GLU A 273 -21.21 8.62 -13.03
C GLU A 273 -20.37 7.36 -13.29
N GLN A 274 -19.64 7.35 -14.40
CA GLN A 274 -18.70 6.29 -14.76
C GLN A 274 -17.55 6.22 -13.75
N GLN A 275 -16.94 7.35 -13.38
CA GLN A 275 -15.90 7.39 -12.34
C GLN A 275 -16.42 6.80 -11.02
N THR A 276 -17.61 7.18 -10.60
CA THR A 276 -18.23 6.67 -9.36
C THR A 276 -18.38 5.15 -9.40
N ARG A 277 -18.84 4.58 -10.52
CA ARG A 277 -19.01 3.13 -10.68
C ARG A 277 -17.70 2.36 -10.74
N VAL A 278 -16.68 2.94 -11.37
CA VAL A 278 -15.35 2.33 -11.39
C VAL A 278 -14.76 2.35 -9.98
N ILE A 279 -14.89 3.45 -9.23
CA ILE A 279 -14.48 3.54 -7.83
C ILE A 279 -15.23 2.51 -6.97
N GLU A 280 -16.53 2.34 -7.16
CA GLU A 280 -17.31 1.29 -6.48
C GLU A 280 -16.80 -0.11 -6.82
N THR A 281 -16.46 -0.36 -8.08
CA THR A 281 -15.89 -1.63 -8.52
C THR A 281 -14.52 -1.88 -7.89
N LEU A 282 -13.64 -0.86 -7.83
CA LEU A 282 -12.35 -0.92 -7.13
C LEU A 282 -12.53 -1.21 -5.62
N ARG A 283 -13.54 -0.60 -4.99
CA ARG A 283 -13.90 -0.90 -3.59
C ARG A 283 -14.29 -2.35 -3.39
N MET A 284 -15.04 -2.93 -4.33
CA MET A 284 -15.44 -4.34 -4.27
C MET A 284 -14.30 -5.32 -4.58
N LEU A 285 -13.30 -4.89 -5.35
CA LEU A 285 -12.06 -5.65 -5.58
C LEU A 285 -11.10 -5.63 -4.38
N ARG A 286 -11.37 -4.79 -3.36
CA ARG A 286 -10.56 -4.71 -2.15
C ARG A 286 -10.71 -5.99 -1.31
N PRO A 287 -9.62 -6.73 -1.05
CA PRO A 287 -9.69 -7.90 -0.20
C PRO A 287 -10.00 -7.48 1.24
N ARG A 288 -10.65 -8.39 1.98
CA ARG A 288 -11.02 -8.20 3.38
C ARG A 288 -9.98 -8.77 4.36
N VAL A 289 -8.91 -9.34 3.82
CA VAL A 289 -7.83 -9.99 4.55
C VAL A 289 -6.53 -9.28 4.22
N ASP A 290 -5.56 -9.40 5.12
CA ASP A 290 -4.20 -8.93 4.90
C ASP A 290 -3.65 -9.51 3.60
N ASP A 291 -2.87 -8.70 2.91
CA ASP A 291 -2.14 -9.12 1.73
C ASP A 291 -1.14 -10.23 2.06
N THR A 292 -1.04 -11.18 1.15
CA THR A 292 0.05 -12.15 1.09
C THR A 292 0.99 -11.77 -0.06
N PRO A 293 2.25 -12.26 -0.08
CA PRO A 293 3.13 -12.06 -1.22
C PRO A 293 2.49 -12.48 -2.54
N ARG A 294 1.68 -13.54 -2.52
CA ARG A 294 0.91 -14.01 -3.68
C ARG A 294 -0.19 -13.04 -4.10
N SER A 295 -0.98 -12.47 -3.18
CA SER A 295 -2.04 -11.52 -3.55
C SER A 295 -1.46 -10.21 -4.09
N LEU A 296 -0.32 -9.77 -3.54
CA LEU A 296 0.42 -8.62 -4.04
C LEU A 296 1.06 -8.88 -5.40
N ALA A 297 1.62 -10.08 -5.62
CA ALA A 297 2.08 -10.51 -6.94
C ALA A 297 0.97 -10.46 -7.99
N MET A 298 -0.23 -10.97 -7.66
CA MET A 298 -1.40 -10.85 -8.55
C MET A 298 -1.81 -9.40 -8.79
N LEU A 299 -1.70 -8.51 -7.79
CA LEU A 299 -2.00 -7.09 -7.95
C LEU A 299 -1.00 -6.40 -8.89
N MET A 300 0.30 -6.70 -8.77
CA MET A 300 1.37 -6.05 -9.53
C MET A 300 1.56 -6.61 -10.95
N VAL A 301 0.99 -7.78 -11.26
CA VAL A 301 1.31 -8.51 -12.49
C VAL A 301 1.08 -7.70 -13.78
N ASN A 302 0.00 -6.91 -13.81
CA ASN A 302 -0.36 -6.04 -14.93
C ASN A 302 -0.08 -4.56 -14.63
N ASP A 303 0.74 -4.28 -13.62
CA ASP A 303 1.11 -2.92 -13.25
C ASP A 303 2.37 -2.50 -14.02
N ARG A 304 2.17 -1.74 -15.11
CA ARG A 304 3.27 -1.24 -15.93
C ARG A 304 4.26 -0.40 -15.11
N GLU A 305 3.77 0.44 -14.21
CA GLU A 305 4.60 1.37 -13.43
C GLU A 305 5.45 0.60 -12.41
N PHE A 306 4.89 -0.43 -11.79
CA PHE A 306 5.66 -1.33 -10.94
C PHE A 306 6.86 -1.94 -11.70
N TRP A 307 6.62 -2.47 -12.90
CA TRP A 307 7.66 -3.13 -13.68
C TRP A 307 8.73 -2.18 -14.24
N SER A 308 8.40 -0.92 -14.58
CA SER A 308 9.44 0.07 -14.92
C SER A 308 10.38 0.30 -13.75
N LEU A 309 9.83 0.47 -12.55
CA LEU A 309 10.59 0.73 -11.34
C LEU A 309 11.41 -0.50 -10.90
N ALA A 310 10.86 -1.71 -11.05
CA ALA A 310 11.53 -2.95 -10.69
C ALA A 310 12.61 -3.38 -11.69
N LYS A 311 12.66 -2.80 -12.91
CA LYS A 311 13.56 -3.21 -14.00
C LYS A 311 15.03 -3.37 -13.57
N ALA A 312 15.55 -2.44 -12.78
CA ALA A 312 16.95 -2.47 -12.33
C ALA A 312 17.30 -3.69 -11.45
N ARG A 313 16.29 -4.39 -10.92
CA ARG A 313 16.43 -5.55 -10.04
C ARG A 313 16.19 -6.88 -10.78
N LEU A 314 15.84 -6.84 -12.06
CA LEU A 314 15.54 -8.01 -12.87
C LEU A 314 16.75 -8.41 -13.71
N SER A 315 16.98 -9.72 -13.86
CA SER A 315 17.86 -10.22 -14.91
C SER A 315 17.27 -9.94 -16.29
N GLU A 316 18.10 -9.97 -17.32
CA GLU A 316 17.67 -9.75 -18.70
C GLU A 316 16.56 -10.73 -19.14
N HIS A 317 16.70 -12.02 -18.80
CA HIS A 317 15.69 -13.04 -19.09
C HIS A 317 14.35 -12.74 -18.40
N GLN A 318 14.37 -12.39 -17.12
CA GLN A 318 13.15 -12.02 -16.38
C GLN A 318 12.49 -10.77 -16.99
N TRP A 319 13.28 -9.78 -17.37
CA TRP A 319 12.75 -8.59 -18.05
C TRP A 319 12.15 -8.90 -19.42
N ILE A 320 12.74 -9.82 -20.20
CA ILE A 320 12.14 -10.29 -21.45
C ILE A 320 10.78 -10.94 -21.20
N ALA A 321 10.68 -11.81 -20.21
CA ALA A 321 9.41 -12.46 -19.84
C ALA A 321 8.34 -11.43 -19.42
N VAL A 322 8.71 -10.45 -18.58
CA VAL A 322 7.81 -9.35 -18.19
C VAL A 322 7.35 -8.55 -19.40
N LYS A 323 8.25 -8.17 -20.31
CA LYS A 323 7.88 -7.45 -21.56
C LYS A 323 6.91 -8.26 -22.41
N GLN A 324 7.18 -9.55 -22.60
CA GLN A 324 6.30 -10.43 -23.39
C GLN A 324 4.92 -10.52 -22.75
N HIS A 325 4.84 -10.65 -21.43
CA HIS A 325 3.56 -10.63 -20.71
C HIS A 325 2.82 -9.32 -20.91
N LEU A 326 3.46 -8.17 -20.67
CA LEU A 326 2.85 -6.86 -20.85
C LEU A 326 2.33 -6.65 -22.29
N GLN A 327 3.09 -7.09 -23.30
CA GLN A 327 2.64 -7.08 -24.70
C GLN A 327 1.41 -7.97 -24.93
N GLN A 328 1.39 -9.17 -24.37
CA GLN A 328 0.26 -10.11 -24.52
C GLN A 328 -1.03 -9.54 -23.92
N VAL A 329 -0.94 -8.79 -22.83
CA VAL A 329 -2.11 -8.11 -22.22
C VAL A 329 -2.40 -6.74 -22.84
N GLY A 330 -1.69 -6.34 -23.89
CA GLY A 330 -1.93 -5.06 -24.59
C GLY A 330 -1.45 -3.82 -23.82
N LEU A 331 -0.56 -3.98 -22.84
CA LEU A 331 0.08 -2.87 -22.14
C LEU A 331 1.31 -2.38 -22.94
N PRO A 332 1.49 -1.06 -23.10
CA PRO A 332 2.64 -0.52 -23.82
C PRO A 332 3.94 -0.88 -23.10
N VAL A 333 4.92 -1.37 -23.86
CA VAL A 333 6.24 -1.69 -23.34
C VAL A 333 7.01 -0.40 -23.06
N LEU A 334 7.61 -0.33 -21.89
CA LEU A 334 8.49 0.78 -21.52
C LEU A 334 9.78 0.69 -22.33
N GLU A 335 9.98 1.62 -23.25
CA GLU A 335 11.27 1.75 -23.94
C GLU A 335 12.35 2.22 -22.96
N ALA A 336 13.59 1.79 -23.17
CA ALA A 336 14.70 1.98 -22.24
C ALA A 336 15.06 3.46 -21.96
N GLY A 337 14.46 4.42 -22.67
CA GLY A 337 14.70 5.86 -22.52
C GLY A 337 13.68 6.62 -21.67
N GLU A 338 12.53 6.04 -21.33
CA GLU A 338 11.56 6.68 -20.41
C GLU A 338 12.02 6.47 -18.97
N GLN A 339 13.05 7.20 -18.53
CA GLN A 339 13.33 7.26 -17.10
C GLN A 339 12.11 7.90 -16.41
N PRO A 340 11.56 7.29 -15.35
CA PRO A 340 10.49 7.88 -14.55
C PRO A 340 11.08 9.04 -13.74
N VAL A 341 11.31 10.17 -14.40
CA VAL A 341 11.78 11.40 -13.77
C VAL A 341 10.72 12.46 -13.97
N SER A 342 9.65 12.36 -13.16
CA SER A 342 9.01 13.57 -12.68
C SER A 342 9.73 14.04 -11.41
N ARG A 343 11.07 14.19 -11.44
CA ARG A 343 11.76 15.03 -10.45
C ARG A 343 11.42 16.47 -10.80
N VAL A 344 10.25 16.93 -10.39
CA VAL A 344 9.93 18.35 -10.44
C VAL A 344 10.63 18.98 -9.24
N ALA A 345 11.90 19.36 -9.44
CA ALA A 345 12.58 20.25 -8.50
C ALA A 345 11.85 21.60 -8.58
N ARG A 346 10.91 21.84 -7.66
CA ARG A 346 10.35 23.19 -7.49
C ARG A 346 11.35 23.99 -6.68
N GLN A 347 12.12 24.83 -7.36
CA GLN A 347 12.81 25.93 -6.69
C GLN A 347 11.73 26.93 -6.26
N SER A 348 11.54 27.07 -4.95
CA SER A 348 10.69 28.14 -4.40
C SER A 348 11.40 29.49 -4.62
N PRO A 349 10.69 30.55 -5.05
CA PRO A 349 11.26 31.86 -5.37
C PRO A 349 11.80 32.62 -4.15
#